data_AF-A0A7W0NEB8-F1
#
_entry.id   AF-A0A7W0NEB8-F1
#
_cell.length_a   1.000
_cell.length_b   1.000
_cell.length_c   1.000
_cell.angle_alpha   90.00
_cell.angle_beta   90.00
_cell.angle_gamma   90.00
#
_symmetry.space_group_name_H-M   'P 1'
#
loop_
_entity.id
_entity.type
_entity.pdbx_description
1 polymer ?
#
loop_
_entity_poly.entity_id
_entity_poly.type
_entity_poly.pdbx_seq_one_letter_code
_entity_poly.pdbx_strand_id
1 'polypeptide(L)' 'ITLEERGLGGFGYDPLFLLDDGRTMAELCYAEKNTISHRGAALRALAPHLSMALARSLDVKRQ' A
#
# COMPACT_ATOMS: atom_id res chain seq x y z
N ILE A 1 -4.87 -16.35 6.54
CA ILE A 1 -3.46 -16.81 6.69
C ILE A 1 -3.36 -18.25 6.18
N THR A 2 -2.28 -18.59 5.48
CA THR A 2 -1.96 -19.97 5.01
C THR A 2 -0.98 -20.68 5.96
N LEU A 3 -0.95 -22.02 5.94
CA LEU A 3 -0.05 -22.84 6.75
C LEU A 3 1.36 -23.01 6.13
N GLU A 4 1.46 -22.85 4.82
CA GLU A 4 2.72 -22.90 4.08
C GLU A 4 2.95 -21.56 3.38
N GLU A 5 4.20 -21.11 3.34
CA GLU A 5 4.62 -19.92 2.61
C GLU A 5 4.49 -20.13 1.10
N ARG A 6 3.88 -19.19 0.39
CA ARG A 6 3.78 -19.20 -1.08
C ARG A 6 4.13 -17.85 -1.69
N GLY A 7 4.74 -17.86 -2.87
CA GLY A 7 5.19 -16.67 -3.59
C GLY A 7 6.61 -16.23 -3.24
N LEU A 8 7.23 -15.46 -4.13
CA LEU A 8 8.62 -14.98 -4.00
C LEU A 8 8.72 -13.46 -3.89
N GLY A 9 7.60 -12.74 -4.07
CA GLY A 9 7.55 -11.29 -4.03
C GLY A 9 7.28 -10.74 -2.63
N GLY A 10 7.42 -9.43 -2.48
CA GLY A 10 7.13 -8.76 -1.21
C GLY A 10 8.23 -8.91 -0.16
N PHE A 11 7.85 -8.84 1.11
CA PHE A 11 8.73 -8.88 2.27
C PHE A 11 7.98 -9.33 3.53
N GLY A 12 8.71 -9.84 4.52
CA GLY A 12 8.13 -10.24 5.80
C GLY A 12 7.05 -11.32 5.64
N TYR A 13 5.85 -11.07 6.16
CA TYR A 13 4.76 -12.04 6.22
C TYR A 13 3.89 -12.13 4.95
N ASP A 14 4.27 -11.47 3.87
CA ASP A 14 3.52 -11.51 2.61
C ASP A 14 3.26 -12.95 2.10
N PRO A 15 4.21 -13.91 2.22
CA PRO A 15 3.98 -15.29 1.80
C PRO A 15 2.93 -16.05 2.62
N LEU A 16 2.50 -15.51 3.76
CA LEU A 16 1.50 -16.12 4.65
C LEU A 16 0.13 -15.45 4.57
N PHE A 17 0.04 -14.27 3.95
CA PHE A 17 -1.17 -13.46 3.96
C PHE A 17 -2.07 -13.80 2.77
N LEU A 18 -3.08 -14.63 3.02
CA LEU A 18 -4.02 -15.14 2.03
C LEU A 18 -5.08 -14.09 1.65
N LEU A 19 -5.31 -13.93 0.36
CA LEU A 19 -6.39 -13.12 -0.23
C LEU A 19 -7.63 -13.98 -0.49
N ASP A 20 -8.76 -13.32 -0.74
CA ASP A 20 -10.04 -14.00 -1.03
C ASP A 20 -10.00 -14.84 -2.31
N ASP A 21 -9.08 -14.52 -3.24
CA ASP A 21 -8.86 -15.27 -4.48
C ASP A 21 -7.90 -16.47 -4.34
N GLY A 22 -7.44 -16.76 -3.11
CA GLY A 22 -6.57 -17.89 -2.78
C GLY A 22 -5.06 -17.65 -2.96
N ARG A 23 -4.66 -16.53 -3.56
CA ARG A 23 -3.25 -16.12 -3.66
C ARG A 23 -2.75 -15.53 -2.34
N THR A 24 -1.46 -15.56 -2.13
CA THR A 24 -0.81 -14.80 -1.05
C THR A 24 -0.40 -13.41 -1.54
N MET A 25 -0.16 -12.49 -0.61
CA MET A 25 0.38 -11.16 -0.94
C MET A 25 1.74 -11.22 -1.65
N ALA A 26 2.51 -12.30 -1.47
CA ALA A 26 3.80 -12.52 -2.13
C ALA A 26 3.68 -13.09 -3.56
N GLU A 27 2.50 -13.56 -3.96
CA GLU A 27 2.21 -14.05 -5.31
C GLU A 27 1.69 -12.95 -6.25
N LEU A 28 1.34 -11.78 -5.71
CA LEU A 28 0.94 -10.61 -6.49
C LEU A 28 2.13 -9.95 -7.19
N CYS A 29 1.89 -9.41 -8.38
CA CYS A 29 2.83 -8.47 -8.95
C CYS A 29 2.83 -7.15 -8.16
N TYR A 30 3.88 -6.35 -8.33
CA TYR A 30 4.02 -5.07 -7.63
C TYR A 30 2.84 -4.12 -7.87
N ALA A 31 2.29 -4.09 -9.08
CA ALA A 31 1.17 -3.22 -9.44
C ALA A 31 -0.14 -3.62 -8.74
N GLU A 32 -0.47 -4.92 -8.73
CA GLU A 32 -1.62 -5.45 -7.98
C GLU A 32 -1.49 -5.15 -6.50
N LYS A 33 -0.33 -5.45 -5.92
CA LYS A 33 -0.05 -5.23 -4.50
C LYS A 33 -0.18 -3.76 -4.10
N ASN A 34 0.33 -2.83 -4.91
CA ASN A 34 0.16 -1.39 -4.65
C ASN A 34 -1.30 -0.93 -4.72
N THR A 35 -2.09 -1.60 -5.56
CA THR A 35 -3.52 -1.31 -5.70
C THR A 35 -4.27 -1.74 -4.45
N ILE A 36 -4.05 -2.96 -3.94
CA ILE A 36 -4.90 -3.53 -2.89
C ILE A 36 -4.31 -3.48 -1.47
N SER A 37 -3.01 -3.25 -1.31
CA SER A 37 -2.38 -3.28 0.03
C SER A 37 -2.88 -2.19 0.96
N HIS A 38 -2.90 -2.49 2.28
CA HIS A 38 -3.22 -1.53 3.32
C HIS A 38 -2.34 -0.27 3.28
N ARG A 39 -1.05 -0.43 2.93
CA ARG A 39 -0.15 0.71 2.74
C ARG A 39 -0.60 1.60 1.59
N GLY A 40 -0.93 1.00 0.44
CA GLY A 40 -1.45 1.75 -0.71
C GLY A 40 -2.75 2.49 -0.36
N ALA A 41 -3.67 1.82 0.34
CA ALA A 41 -4.92 2.43 0.80
C ALA A 41 -4.68 3.62 1.75
N ALA A 42 -3.82 3.45 2.75
CA ALA A 42 -3.49 4.51 3.71
C ALA A 42 -2.83 5.73 3.03
N LEU A 43 -1.91 5.51 2.09
CA LEU A 43 -1.27 6.61 1.35
C LEU A 43 -2.26 7.36 0.46
N ARG A 44 -3.19 6.65 -0.20
CA ARG A 44 -4.26 7.30 -0.98
C ARG A 44 -5.18 8.14 -0.09
N ALA A 45 -5.51 7.65 1.10
CA ALA A 45 -6.27 8.42 2.09
C ALA A 45 -5.51 9.65 2.60
N LEU A 46 -4.18 9.53 2.77
CA LEU A 46 -3.32 10.62 3.25
C LEU A 46 -3.08 11.72 2.18
N ALA A 47 -2.98 11.34 0.90
CA ALA A 47 -2.63 12.22 -0.20
C ALA A 47 -3.37 13.58 -0.24
N PRO A 48 -4.71 13.66 -0.12
CA PRO A 48 -5.42 14.94 -0.13
C PRO A 48 -5.04 15.85 1.04
N HIS A 49 -4.81 15.28 2.24
CA HIS A 49 -4.41 16.05 3.41
C HIS A 49 -3.01 16.64 3.22
N LEU A 50 -2.09 15.86 2.65
CA LEU A 50 -0.74 16.32 2.34
C LEU A 50 -0.76 17.43 1.29
N SER A 51 -1.53 17.26 0.22
CA SER A 51 -1.71 18.29 -0.82
C SER A 51 -2.23 19.61 -0.23
N MET A 52 -3.26 19.54 0.62
CA MET A 52 -3.83 20.70 1.28
C MET A 52 -2.84 21.37 2.26
N ALA A 53 -2.06 20.58 3.00
CA ALA A 53 -1.05 21.12 3.91
C ALA A 53 0.08 21.83 3.16
N LEU A 54 0.52 21.27 2.03
CA LEU A 54 1.54 21.88 1.17
C LEU A 54 1.04 23.17 0.53
N ALA A 55 -0.19 23.20 0.02
CA ALA A 55 -0.79 24.41 -0.56
C ALA A 55 -0.78 25.58 0.45
N ARG A 56 -1.27 25.35 1.67
CA ARG A 56 -1.23 26.36 2.75
C ARG A 56 0.19 26.84 3.07
N SER A 57 1.16 25.93 3.11
CA SER A 57 2.55 26.29 3.42
C SER A 57 3.18 27.18 2.34
N LEU A 58 2.78 27.01 1.07
CA LEU A 58 3.28 27.81 -0.05
C LEU A 58 2.63 29.20 -0.11
N ASP A 59 1.38 29.34 0.33
CA ASP A 59 0.70 30.64 0.38
C ASP A 59 1.29 31.54 1.48
N VAL A 60 1.59 30.96 2.66
CA VAL A 60 2.27 31.68 3.75
C VAL A 60 3.65 32.19 3.37
N LYS A 61 4.39 31.47 2.51
CA LYS A 61 5.72 31.90 2.05
C LYS A 61 5.70 32.96 0.95
N ARG A 62 4.53 33.23 0.36
CA ARG A 62 4.35 34.21 -0.72
C ARG A 62 3.83 35.56 -0.24
N GLN A 63 3.33 35.64 0.99
CA GLN A 63 3.06 36.88 1.72
C GLN A 63 4.30 37.30 2.51
#